data_AF-A0A2R6L9R0-F1
#
_entry.id   AF-A0A2R6L9R0-F1
#
_cell.length_a   1.000
_cell.length_b   1.000
_cell.length_c   1.000
_cell.angle_alpha   90.00
_cell.angle_beta   90.00
_cell.angle_gamma   90.00
#
_symmetry.space_group_name_H-M   'P 1'
#
loop_
_entity.id
_entity.type
_entity.pdbx_description
1 polymer ?
#
loop_
_entity_poly.entity_id
_entity_poly.type
_entity_poly.pdbx_seq_one_letter_code
_entity_poly.pdbx_strand_id
1 'polypeptide(L)'
;MVDPDSNAGEPFVPSTGNFRGPSSLFADRQGVDDDPDARTTDYLVEWASRATDFAVDALDGERVTLFFDENEPLRDPTRYLAYARYDADGDGERETLYNRQTIEEGYARAYGSTHSRHDEFWAAERAAREAGLGVWTESDVSAASPYREQHAQQDGDGLVYDAPPLFGVDTDAGVALGGGLIVDESYERLEGFDVDTAGFANFAFLSTVIDALAGPDADGPVYIDGGHGQFGVDYALSSEDAAYYQRHLEGRGIGFEQLNDLTLDRLSEARALVVTTPVSALSDAELDAVRSFRDDGGAVVLLGTAAAPDDATDNLNAVADALDSDLRVGDVRVTDPVNNVADDPALVTTDEIDAVSLFGAVFDDGNGEIDFGEVSDVIAEYNADDGNVTFDDVVEIVRQYNATGDWPSL
;
A
#
# COMPACT_ATOMS: atom_id res chain seq x y z
N MET A 1 0.16 26.50 -29.00
CA MET A 1 0.83 27.24 -30.12
C MET A 1 1.45 26.19 -31.02
N VAL A 2 1.25 26.28 -32.33
CA VAL A 2 1.76 25.31 -33.31
C VAL A 2 3.13 25.80 -33.77
N ASP A 3 4.21 25.13 -33.34
CA ASP A 3 5.55 25.34 -33.88
C ASP A 3 5.79 24.28 -34.96
N PRO A 4 5.86 24.65 -36.25
CA PRO A 4 5.97 23.73 -37.38
C PRO A 4 7.31 22.98 -37.46
N ASP A 5 8.32 23.37 -36.68
CA ASP A 5 9.64 22.73 -36.67
C ASP A 5 9.85 21.79 -35.46
N SER A 6 8.95 21.83 -34.47
CA SER A 6 9.15 21.17 -33.15
C SER A 6 8.01 20.22 -32.74
N ASN A 7 6.97 20.03 -33.56
CA ASN A 7 5.85 19.15 -33.25
C ASN A 7 5.94 17.86 -34.10
N ALA A 8 6.18 16.71 -33.47
CA ALA A 8 6.41 15.42 -34.12
C ALA A 8 5.16 14.81 -34.82
N GLY A 9 4.30 15.62 -35.46
CA GLY A 9 3.15 15.18 -36.25
C GLY A 9 1.84 14.99 -35.47
N GLU A 10 1.85 15.11 -34.15
CA GLU A 10 0.73 14.77 -33.24
C GLU A 10 0.32 15.95 -32.31
N PRO A 11 -0.88 15.93 -31.66
CA PRO A 11 -1.31 16.99 -30.74
C PRO A 11 -0.26 17.24 -29.64
N PHE A 12 0.30 18.47 -29.66
CA PHE A 12 1.36 19.01 -28.79
C PHE A 12 2.29 17.96 -28.13
N VAL A 13 3.06 17.26 -28.96
CA VAL A 13 4.23 16.48 -28.52
C VAL A 13 5.50 17.31 -28.80
N PRO A 14 6.02 18.07 -27.82
CA PRO A 14 7.21 18.88 -28.03
C PRO A 14 8.45 18.00 -28.27
N SER A 15 9.08 18.20 -29.42
CA SER A 15 10.41 17.68 -29.72
C SER A 15 11.42 18.82 -29.63
N THR A 16 12.56 18.58 -28.96
CA THR A 16 13.63 19.57 -28.87
C THR A 16 14.98 18.93 -29.21
N GLY A 17 15.74 19.59 -30.08
CA GLY A 17 17.15 19.25 -30.33
C GLY A 17 18.13 20.12 -29.53
N ASN A 18 17.63 20.93 -28.60
CA ASN A 18 18.42 21.76 -27.70
C ASN A 18 18.41 21.19 -26.28
N PHE A 19 18.65 19.89 -26.10
CA PHE A 19 19.14 19.37 -24.82
C PHE A 19 20.62 19.75 -24.66
N ARG A 20 20.91 21.05 -24.71
CA ARG A 20 22.12 21.62 -24.12
C ARG A 20 21.70 21.97 -22.71
N GLY A 21 21.87 21.03 -21.78
CA GLY A 21 21.40 21.19 -20.41
C GLY A 21 21.81 22.57 -19.87
N PRO A 22 20.88 23.48 -19.53
CA PRO A 22 21.24 24.46 -18.53
C PRO A 22 21.51 23.64 -17.28
N SER A 23 22.69 23.81 -16.70
CA SER A 23 23.11 23.15 -15.46
C SER A 23 22.10 23.28 -14.32
N SER A 24 21.05 24.11 -14.46
CA SER A 24 19.93 24.29 -13.54
C SER A 24 18.83 23.23 -13.58
N LEU A 25 18.64 22.49 -14.70
CA LEU A 25 17.64 21.41 -14.74
C LEU A 25 18.10 20.17 -13.95
N PHE A 26 19.42 19.92 -14.00
CA PHE A 26 20.18 18.93 -13.25
C PHE A 26 21.03 19.56 -12.14
N ALA A 27 20.77 20.82 -11.78
CA ALA A 27 21.43 21.40 -10.61
C ALA A 27 20.96 20.65 -9.39
N ASP A 28 21.83 20.54 -8.39
CA ASP A 28 21.42 20.24 -7.02
C ASP A 28 20.22 21.13 -6.69
N ARG A 29 19.06 20.49 -6.65
CA ARG A 29 17.87 21.08 -6.06
C ARG A 29 18.02 20.93 -4.57
N GLN A 30 17.31 21.77 -3.82
CA GLN A 30 17.16 21.52 -2.40
C GLN A 30 16.54 20.13 -2.25
N GLY A 31 17.39 19.17 -1.96
CA GLY A 31 17.06 17.75 -1.92
C GLY A 31 16.70 17.38 -0.50
N VAL A 32 16.23 16.15 -0.35
CA VAL A 32 16.10 15.46 0.93
C VAL A 32 17.40 15.61 1.77
N ASP A 33 18.57 15.75 1.14
CA ASP A 33 19.88 16.00 1.77
C ASP A 33 20.02 17.33 2.54
N ASP A 34 19.13 18.30 2.31
CA ASP A 34 19.07 19.57 3.05
C ASP A 34 18.09 19.51 4.25
N ASP A 35 17.38 18.40 4.40
CA ASP A 35 16.54 18.09 5.54
C ASP A 35 17.33 17.25 6.56
N PRO A 36 17.63 17.77 7.77
CA PRO A 36 18.35 17.02 8.78
C PRO A 36 17.61 15.77 9.29
N ASP A 37 16.30 15.67 9.03
CA ASP A 37 15.45 14.54 9.41
C ASP A 37 15.28 13.52 8.28
N ALA A 38 15.78 13.83 7.07
CA ALA A 38 15.83 12.89 5.97
C ALA A 38 16.75 11.71 6.23
N ARG A 39 16.28 10.50 5.91
CA ARG A 39 17.07 9.27 5.97
C ARG A 39 17.99 9.11 4.74
N THR A 40 18.67 10.17 4.32
CA THR A 40 19.72 10.08 3.29
C THR A 40 20.91 9.32 3.85
N THR A 41 21.35 8.28 3.13
CA THR A 41 22.59 7.55 3.42
C THR A 41 23.66 7.88 2.37
N ASP A 42 24.95 7.70 2.71
CA ASP A 42 26.04 7.84 1.73
C ASP A 42 25.81 7.00 0.46
N TYR A 43 25.17 5.83 0.62
CA TYR A 43 24.79 4.95 -0.47
C TYR A 43 23.73 5.57 -1.39
N LEU A 44 22.68 6.17 -0.84
CA LEU A 44 21.64 6.85 -1.63
C LEU A 44 22.20 8.08 -2.35
N VAL A 45 23.11 8.82 -1.72
CA VAL A 45 23.81 9.95 -2.37
C VAL A 45 24.67 9.45 -3.54
N GLU A 46 25.41 8.36 -3.35
CA GLU A 46 26.22 7.77 -4.42
C GLU A 46 25.36 7.36 -5.61
N TRP A 47 24.24 6.69 -5.37
CA TRP A 47 23.34 6.29 -6.46
C TRP A 47 22.59 7.44 -7.10
N ALA A 48 22.24 8.49 -6.36
CA ALA A 48 21.71 9.73 -6.94
C ALA A 48 22.73 10.37 -7.92
N SER A 49 24.02 10.36 -7.58
CA SER A 49 25.08 10.78 -8.49
C SER A 49 25.16 9.89 -9.73
N ARG A 50 25.08 8.56 -9.57
CA ARG A 50 25.12 7.62 -10.70
C ARG A 50 23.89 7.75 -11.62
N ALA A 51 22.71 8.02 -11.06
CA ALA A 51 21.50 8.31 -11.82
C ALA A 51 21.66 9.59 -12.65
N THR A 52 22.34 10.60 -12.10
CA THR A 52 22.68 11.84 -12.80
C THR A 52 23.64 11.55 -13.96
N ASP A 53 24.71 10.77 -13.73
CA ASP A 53 25.65 10.39 -14.78
C ASP A 53 24.96 9.60 -15.90
N PHE A 54 24.07 8.66 -15.55
CA PHE A 54 23.26 7.91 -16.51
C PHE A 54 22.38 8.84 -17.37
N ALA A 55 21.75 9.85 -16.75
CA ALA A 55 20.96 10.85 -17.48
C ALA A 55 21.81 11.65 -18.48
N VAL A 56 22.99 12.08 -18.05
CA VAL A 56 23.92 12.86 -18.89
C VAL A 56 24.43 12.01 -20.05
N ASP A 57 24.87 10.78 -19.78
CA ASP A 57 25.38 9.87 -20.80
C ASP A 57 24.32 9.50 -21.84
N ALA A 58 23.06 9.33 -21.42
CA ALA A 58 21.97 8.98 -22.31
C ALA A 58 21.42 10.16 -23.13
N LEU A 59 21.41 11.38 -22.56
CA LEU A 59 20.63 12.49 -23.12
C LEU A 59 21.46 13.72 -23.55
N ASP A 60 22.73 13.85 -23.15
CA ASP A 60 23.52 15.04 -23.50
C ASP A 60 23.79 15.11 -25.00
N GLY A 61 23.33 16.21 -25.62
CA GLY A 61 23.44 16.40 -27.06
C GLY A 61 22.39 15.67 -27.90
N GLU A 62 21.54 14.84 -27.28
CA GLU A 62 20.50 14.08 -27.97
C GLU A 62 19.25 14.91 -28.29
N ARG A 63 18.48 14.43 -29.28
CA ARG A 63 17.14 14.98 -29.57
C ARG A 63 16.11 14.13 -28.85
N VAL A 64 15.34 14.75 -27.95
CA VAL A 64 14.30 14.04 -27.20
C VAL A 64 12.91 14.45 -27.64
N THR A 65 11.97 13.50 -27.56
CA THR A 65 10.53 13.73 -27.64
C THR A 65 9.97 13.71 -26.23
N LEU A 66 9.37 14.82 -25.80
CA LEU A 66 8.63 14.86 -24.53
C LEU A 66 7.14 14.63 -24.79
N PHE A 67 6.52 13.81 -23.96
CA PHE A 67 5.08 13.61 -23.94
C PHE A 67 4.58 13.51 -22.49
N PHE A 68 3.29 13.70 -22.30
CA PHE A 68 2.68 13.85 -20.98
C PHE A 68 1.70 12.72 -20.73
N ASP A 69 1.55 12.36 -19.47
CA ASP A 69 0.52 11.42 -19.04
C ASP A 69 -0.87 12.06 -19.16
N GLU A 70 -1.90 11.27 -19.42
CA GLU A 70 -3.28 11.76 -19.56
C GLU A 70 -4.02 11.87 -18.24
N ASN A 71 -3.58 11.14 -17.21
CA ASN A 71 -4.18 11.12 -15.88
C ASN A 71 -3.61 12.22 -14.99
N GLU A 72 -2.43 12.75 -15.32
CA GLU A 72 -1.67 13.64 -14.45
C GLU A 72 -1.58 15.07 -14.99
N PRO A 73 -1.51 16.09 -14.12
CA PRO A 73 -1.29 17.46 -14.56
C PRO A 73 0.08 17.59 -15.23
N LEU A 74 0.21 18.53 -16.18
CA LEU A 74 1.49 18.77 -16.88
C LEU A 74 2.66 19.12 -15.94
N ARG A 75 2.37 19.56 -14.72
CA ARG A 75 3.37 20.12 -13.79
C ARG A 75 2.91 19.95 -12.35
N ASP A 76 3.84 19.60 -11.47
CA ASP A 76 3.71 19.80 -10.03
C ASP A 76 4.25 21.21 -9.64
N PRO A 77 4.19 21.64 -8.36
CA PRO A 77 4.68 22.98 -7.97
C PRO A 77 6.13 23.28 -8.40
N THR A 78 6.96 22.24 -8.53
CA THR A 78 8.41 22.33 -8.72
C THR A 78 8.91 21.86 -10.09
N ARG A 79 8.24 20.93 -10.78
CA ARG A 79 8.74 20.27 -12.01
C ARG A 79 7.64 19.88 -13.00
N TYR A 80 8.01 19.78 -14.28
CA TYR A 80 7.15 19.16 -15.29
C TYR A 80 7.07 17.65 -15.06
N LEU A 81 5.87 17.10 -15.23
CA LEU A 81 5.63 15.65 -15.19
C LEU A 81 5.58 15.17 -16.64
N ALA A 82 6.71 14.65 -17.14
CA ALA A 82 6.85 14.29 -18.54
C ALA A 82 7.66 13.01 -18.73
N TYR A 83 7.32 12.30 -19.79
CA TYR A 83 8.07 11.20 -20.34
C TYR A 83 9.00 11.67 -21.45
N ALA A 84 10.18 11.07 -21.54
CA ALA A 84 11.16 11.38 -22.57
C ALA A 84 11.48 10.14 -23.42
N ARG A 85 11.39 10.28 -24.75
CA ARG A 85 11.93 9.31 -25.71
C ARG A 85 13.14 9.85 -26.44
N TYR A 86 14.14 9.00 -26.66
CA TYR A 86 15.36 9.33 -27.39
C TYR A 86 15.80 8.18 -28.31
N ASP A 87 16.74 8.47 -29.19
CA ASP A 87 17.32 7.54 -30.17
C ASP A 87 18.56 6.89 -29.55
N ALA A 88 18.39 5.71 -28.95
CA ALA A 88 19.47 5.06 -28.21
C ALA A 88 20.46 4.30 -29.12
N ASP A 89 20.06 3.92 -30.34
CA ASP A 89 20.88 3.12 -31.26
C ASP A 89 21.41 3.91 -32.47
N GLY A 90 20.98 5.17 -32.62
CA GLY A 90 21.42 6.10 -33.65
C GLY A 90 20.75 5.86 -35.00
N ASP A 91 19.61 5.16 -35.05
CA ASP A 91 18.90 4.83 -36.28
C ASP A 91 18.03 5.98 -36.82
N GLY A 92 17.84 7.03 -36.02
CA GLY A 92 17.05 8.22 -36.30
C GLY A 92 15.64 8.19 -35.72
N GLU A 93 15.19 7.07 -35.16
CA GLU A 93 13.89 6.90 -34.52
C GLU A 93 14.01 7.03 -33.00
N ARG A 94 13.02 7.68 -32.37
CA ARG A 94 13.05 8.01 -30.94
C ARG A 94 12.06 7.15 -30.18
N GLU A 95 12.42 5.88 -30.00
CA GLU A 95 11.54 4.86 -29.42
C GLU A 95 11.93 4.47 -27.98
N THR A 96 13.18 4.70 -27.58
CA THR A 96 13.64 4.34 -26.23
C THR A 96 13.05 5.29 -25.20
N LEU A 97 12.24 4.75 -24.28
CA LEU A 97 11.63 5.49 -23.18
C LEU A 97 12.63 5.62 -22.02
N TYR A 98 13.24 6.80 -21.89
CA TYR A 98 14.26 7.10 -20.88
C TYR A 98 13.78 6.79 -19.46
N ASN A 99 12.57 7.25 -19.08
CA ASN A 99 12.04 7.07 -17.73
C ASN A 99 11.96 5.59 -17.32
N ARG A 100 11.52 4.72 -18.23
CA ARG A 100 11.46 3.27 -18.00
C ARG A 100 12.86 2.69 -17.89
N GLN A 101 13.77 3.07 -18.78
CA GLN A 101 15.15 2.60 -18.77
C GLN A 101 15.87 2.96 -17.47
N THR A 102 15.64 4.16 -16.93
CA THR A 102 16.19 4.58 -15.62
C THR A 102 15.76 3.62 -14.50
N ILE A 103 14.52 3.13 -14.54
CA ILE A 103 13.98 2.19 -13.55
C ILE A 103 14.54 0.78 -13.78
N GLU A 104 14.56 0.30 -15.04
CA GLU A 104 15.07 -1.03 -15.39
C GLU A 104 16.54 -1.23 -15.00
N GLU A 105 17.35 -0.18 -15.09
CA GLU A 105 18.77 -0.20 -14.71
C GLU A 105 18.97 0.04 -13.18
N GLY A 106 17.88 0.23 -12.43
CA GLY A 106 17.90 0.40 -10.97
C GLY A 106 18.35 1.80 -10.50
N TYR A 107 18.27 2.83 -11.33
CA TYR A 107 18.61 4.21 -10.94
C TYR A 107 17.45 4.98 -10.29
N ALA A 108 16.23 4.48 -10.39
CA ALA A 108 15.04 5.15 -9.86
C ALA A 108 13.96 4.15 -9.41
N ARG A 109 13.07 4.64 -8.55
CA ARG A 109 11.78 4.00 -8.21
C ARG A 109 10.63 4.63 -8.99
N ALA A 110 9.59 3.85 -9.23
CA ALA A 110 8.27 4.34 -9.59
C ALA A 110 7.66 5.11 -8.41
N TYR A 111 6.72 6.00 -8.74
CA TYR A 111 6.04 6.86 -7.78
C TYR A 111 4.56 6.49 -7.76
N GLY A 112 4.03 6.13 -6.58
CA GLY A 112 2.68 5.60 -6.34
C GLY A 112 1.58 6.62 -6.57
N SER A 113 1.34 6.92 -7.84
CA SER A 113 0.45 7.96 -8.35
C SER A 113 -0.42 7.40 -9.46
N THR A 114 -1.36 8.18 -9.99
CA THR A 114 -2.37 7.73 -10.98
C THR A 114 -1.84 7.66 -12.42
N HIS A 115 -0.53 7.81 -12.64
CA HIS A 115 0.08 7.77 -13.98
C HIS A 115 -0.38 6.52 -14.76
N SER A 116 -0.73 6.70 -16.03
CA SER A 116 -1.23 5.64 -16.90
C SER A 116 -0.20 4.54 -17.18
N ARG A 117 1.09 4.83 -16.95
CA ARG A 117 2.22 3.87 -17.08
C ARG A 117 2.75 3.37 -15.75
N HIS A 118 2.06 3.64 -14.65
CA HIS A 118 2.49 3.23 -13.31
C HIS A 118 2.85 1.74 -13.26
N ASP A 119 1.93 0.86 -13.65
CA ASP A 119 2.12 -0.59 -13.50
C ASP A 119 3.20 -1.16 -14.44
N GLU A 120 3.42 -0.53 -15.60
CA GLU A 120 4.54 -0.83 -16.50
C GLU A 120 5.88 -0.51 -15.82
N PHE A 121 5.97 0.67 -15.21
CA PHE A 121 7.19 1.15 -14.56
C PHE A 121 7.46 0.40 -13.27
N TRP A 122 6.40 0.11 -12.53
CA TRP A 122 6.47 -0.68 -11.32
C TRP A 122 6.93 -2.12 -11.62
N ALA A 123 6.44 -2.74 -12.70
CA ALA A 123 6.93 -4.07 -13.11
C ALA A 123 8.43 -4.05 -13.48
N ALA A 124 8.90 -2.97 -14.11
CA ALA A 124 10.32 -2.76 -14.36
C ALA A 124 11.13 -2.59 -13.07
N GLU A 125 10.60 -1.87 -12.09
CA GLU A 125 11.23 -1.68 -10.78
C GLU A 125 11.34 -3.00 -10.02
N ARG A 126 10.26 -3.79 -9.97
CA ARG A 126 10.28 -5.12 -9.37
C ARG A 126 11.37 -5.99 -10.00
N ALA A 127 11.47 -6.03 -11.32
CA ALA A 127 12.52 -6.79 -12.00
C ALA A 127 13.94 -6.30 -11.62
N ALA A 128 14.14 -4.99 -11.48
CA ALA A 128 15.41 -4.43 -11.03
C ALA A 128 15.73 -4.77 -9.57
N ARG A 129 14.71 -4.77 -8.69
CA ARG A 129 14.79 -5.19 -7.28
C ARG A 129 15.21 -6.66 -7.17
N GLU A 130 14.50 -7.55 -7.85
CA GLU A 130 14.79 -8.99 -7.86
C GLU A 130 16.20 -9.31 -8.40
N ALA A 131 16.67 -8.54 -9.37
CA ALA A 131 18.01 -8.66 -9.92
C ALA A 131 19.09 -7.97 -9.06
N GLY A 132 18.73 -7.27 -7.98
CA GLY A 132 19.65 -6.54 -7.11
C GLY A 132 20.40 -5.41 -7.83
N LEU A 133 19.77 -4.81 -8.84
CA LEU A 133 20.38 -3.76 -9.66
C LEU A 133 20.34 -2.42 -8.96
N GLY A 134 21.34 -1.58 -9.20
CA GLY A 134 21.19 -0.19 -8.86
C GLY A 134 21.12 0.09 -7.35
N VAL A 135 20.22 1.01 -7.00
CA VAL A 135 19.83 1.31 -5.60
C VAL A 135 19.34 0.07 -4.84
N TRP A 136 18.93 -0.98 -5.55
CA TRP A 136 18.41 -2.20 -4.93
C TRP A 136 19.51 -3.19 -4.52
N THR A 137 20.79 -2.94 -4.83
CA THR A 137 21.87 -3.85 -4.42
C THR A 137 21.97 -4.01 -2.90
N GLU A 138 21.65 -2.96 -2.13
CA GLU A 138 21.58 -3.04 -0.67
C GLU A 138 20.16 -3.29 -0.13
N SER A 139 19.17 -3.46 -1.02
CA SER A 139 17.80 -3.75 -0.63
C SER A 139 17.67 -5.21 -0.23
N ASP A 140 17.67 -5.47 1.08
CA ASP A 140 17.30 -6.76 1.64
C ASP A 140 16.09 -6.56 2.56
N VAL A 141 14.90 -6.79 1.99
CA VAL A 141 13.62 -6.71 2.71
C VAL A 141 13.63 -7.66 3.91
N SER A 142 14.24 -8.84 3.78
CA SER A 142 14.32 -9.80 4.89
C SER A 142 15.26 -9.36 6.01
N ALA A 143 16.19 -8.44 5.73
CA ALA A 143 17.07 -7.82 6.71
C ALA A 143 16.58 -6.45 7.19
N ALA A 144 15.44 -5.97 6.69
CA ALA A 144 14.83 -4.74 7.16
C ALA A 144 14.57 -4.85 8.67
N SER A 145 15.08 -3.88 9.44
CA SER A 145 14.75 -3.81 10.86
C SER A 145 13.25 -3.55 10.97
N PRO A 146 12.46 -4.46 11.55
CA PRO A 146 11.03 -4.29 11.54
C PRO A 146 10.66 -3.00 12.27
N TYR A 147 9.77 -2.20 11.66
CA TYR A 147 9.07 -1.14 12.37
C TYR A 147 8.10 -1.83 13.34
N ARG A 148 8.67 -2.29 14.47
CA ARG A 148 7.94 -2.95 15.55
C ARG A 148 7.38 -1.90 16.47
N GLU A 149 6.06 -1.79 16.42
CA GLU A 149 5.28 -1.27 17.52
C GLU A 149 5.41 -2.24 18.72
N GLN A 150 5.46 -1.69 19.95
CA GLN A 150 5.39 -2.51 21.16
C GLN A 150 3.91 -2.68 21.57
N HIS A 151 3.59 -3.92 21.92
CA HIS A 151 2.26 -4.51 22.15
C HIS A 151 1.28 -3.70 23.02
N ALA A 152 0.01 -3.68 22.60
CA ALA A 152 -1.15 -3.43 23.45
C ALA A 152 -1.66 -4.75 24.06
N GLN A 153 -2.21 -4.67 25.27
CA GLN A 153 -2.78 -5.79 26.03
C GLN A 153 -4.29 -5.87 25.80
N GLN A 154 -4.79 -7.09 25.63
CA GLN A 154 -6.19 -7.42 25.42
C GLN A 154 -6.90 -7.55 26.79
N ASP A 155 -8.07 -6.91 26.95
CA ASP A 155 -9.05 -7.23 28.00
C ASP A 155 -10.40 -7.49 27.30
N GLY A 156 -10.97 -8.68 27.49
CA GLY A 156 -12.19 -9.11 26.81
C GLY A 156 -13.46 -9.07 27.66
N ASP A 157 -14.60 -8.78 27.03
CA ASP A 157 -15.85 -9.53 27.15
C ASP A 157 -16.76 -9.20 25.94
N GLY A 158 -17.38 -10.21 25.33
CA GLY A 158 -18.20 -10.05 24.13
C GLY A 158 -19.54 -9.35 24.40
N LEU A 159 -19.97 -8.43 23.52
CA LEU A 159 -21.26 -7.76 23.66
C LEU A 159 -21.98 -7.43 22.33
N VAL A 160 -23.30 -7.45 22.48
CA VAL A 160 -24.35 -7.00 21.56
C VAL A 160 -24.18 -5.51 21.19
N TYR A 161 -24.27 -5.17 19.90
CA TYR A 161 -24.02 -3.82 19.38
C TYR A 161 -25.11 -2.78 19.72
N ASP A 162 -24.80 -1.81 20.60
CA ASP A 162 -25.50 -0.51 20.73
C ASP A 162 -24.74 0.64 20.01
N ALA A 163 -23.56 0.36 19.44
CA ALA A 163 -22.69 1.29 18.72
C ALA A 163 -22.22 0.68 17.38
N PRO A 164 -22.03 1.51 16.31
CA PRO A 164 -21.54 1.02 15.02
C PRO A 164 -20.10 0.47 15.15
N PRO A 165 -19.77 -0.68 14.52
CA PRO A 165 -18.43 -1.24 14.56
C PRO A 165 -17.42 -0.30 13.88
N LEU A 166 -16.20 -0.20 14.43
CA LEU A 166 -15.09 0.52 13.81
C LEU A 166 -14.44 -0.29 12.68
N PHE A 167 -14.53 -1.62 12.77
CA PHE A 167 -13.98 -2.55 11.81
C PHE A 167 -14.87 -3.80 11.77
N GLY A 168 -15.16 -4.29 10.57
CA GLY A 168 -15.97 -5.48 10.34
C GLY A 168 -15.23 -6.47 9.45
N VAL A 169 -15.46 -7.75 9.68
CA VAL A 169 -14.93 -8.85 8.85
C VAL A 169 -16.10 -9.72 8.41
N ASP A 170 -16.12 -10.02 7.13
CA ASP A 170 -17.06 -10.90 6.45
C ASP A 170 -16.24 -12.04 5.84
N THR A 171 -16.02 -13.06 6.65
CA THR A 171 -15.16 -14.19 6.31
C THR A 171 -15.75 -15.06 5.21
N ASP A 172 -17.09 -15.14 5.11
CA ASP A 172 -17.77 -15.85 4.03
C ASP A 172 -17.51 -15.16 2.68
N ALA A 173 -17.41 -13.83 2.70
CA ALA A 173 -17.05 -13.03 1.54
C ALA A 173 -15.53 -12.80 1.39
N GLY A 174 -14.67 -13.24 2.32
CA GLY A 174 -13.23 -12.93 2.27
C GLY A 174 -12.91 -11.43 2.33
N VAL A 175 -13.80 -10.63 2.93
CA VAL A 175 -13.74 -9.16 2.93
C VAL A 175 -13.63 -8.62 4.35
N ALA A 176 -12.76 -7.63 4.56
CA ALA A 176 -12.77 -6.77 5.74
C ALA A 176 -13.15 -5.34 5.36
N LEU A 177 -13.78 -4.60 6.27
CA LEU A 177 -14.08 -3.19 6.11
C LEU A 177 -13.75 -2.41 7.39
N GLY A 178 -12.86 -1.43 7.27
CA GLY A 178 -12.51 -0.49 8.33
C GLY A 178 -13.11 0.89 8.14
N GLY A 179 -13.70 1.44 9.20
CA GLY A 179 -14.14 2.83 9.31
C GLY A 179 -13.00 3.74 9.76
N GLY A 180 -11.96 3.86 8.94
CA GLY A 180 -10.80 4.72 9.17
C GLY A 180 -9.61 4.31 8.30
N LEU A 181 -8.75 5.28 7.99
CA LEU A 181 -7.50 5.07 7.25
C LEU A 181 -6.38 4.74 8.24
N ILE A 182 -6.46 3.57 8.88
CA ILE A 182 -5.61 3.22 10.04
C ILE A 182 -4.11 3.06 9.72
N VAL A 183 -3.76 3.05 8.44
CA VAL A 183 -2.37 2.96 7.93
C VAL A 183 -1.85 4.26 7.29
N ASP A 184 -2.61 5.34 7.42
CA ASP A 184 -2.27 6.67 6.92
C ASP A 184 -0.99 7.19 7.62
N GLU A 185 0.02 7.53 6.82
CA GLU A 185 1.29 8.02 7.33
C GLU A 185 1.19 9.38 8.05
N SER A 186 0.12 10.15 7.82
CA SER A 186 -0.09 11.43 8.50
C SER A 186 -0.27 11.30 10.01
N TYR A 187 -0.54 10.08 10.52
CA TYR A 187 -0.56 9.78 11.95
C TYR A 187 0.83 9.56 12.54
N GLU A 188 1.89 9.58 11.74
CA GLU A 188 3.25 9.34 12.18
C GLU A 188 3.90 10.63 12.68
N ARG A 189 4.62 10.53 13.81
CA ARG A 189 5.31 11.68 14.40
C ARG A 189 6.33 12.31 13.45
N LEU A 190 6.96 11.51 12.59
CA LEU A 190 7.92 11.99 11.60
C LEU A 190 7.25 12.77 10.46
N GLU A 191 5.95 12.57 10.24
CA GLU A 191 5.12 13.38 9.32
C GLU A 191 4.49 14.60 10.02
N GLY A 192 4.84 14.82 11.30
CA GLY A 192 4.39 15.99 12.07
C GLY A 192 3.13 15.77 12.91
N PHE A 193 2.70 14.52 13.10
CA PHE A 193 1.61 14.23 14.04
C PHE A 193 2.03 14.50 15.49
N ASP A 194 1.16 15.15 16.26
CA ASP A 194 1.49 15.66 17.59
C ASP A 194 1.67 14.56 18.66
N VAL A 195 1.13 13.36 18.41
CA VAL A 195 1.17 12.22 19.33
C VAL A 195 1.96 11.06 18.73
N ASP A 196 2.70 10.32 19.55
CA ASP A 196 3.36 9.09 19.11
C ASP A 196 2.33 7.97 19.03
N THR A 197 2.03 7.51 17.81
CA THR A 197 0.99 6.52 17.54
C THR A 197 1.54 5.09 17.41
N ALA A 198 2.86 4.89 17.51
CA ALA A 198 3.52 3.59 17.37
C ALA A 198 3.19 2.57 18.50
N GLY A 199 2.27 2.89 19.41
CA GLY A 199 1.76 1.98 20.43
C GLY A 199 0.30 1.56 20.24
N PHE A 200 -0.37 2.02 19.17
CA PHE A 200 -1.78 1.69 18.91
C PHE A 200 -1.98 0.40 18.11
N ALA A 201 -0.89 -0.24 17.67
CA ALA A 201 -0.88 -1.53 16.99
C ALA A 201 -1.70 -1.59 15.68
N ASN A 202 -2.01 -0.43 15.06
CA ASN A 202 -2.83 -0.36 13.85
C ASN A 202 -2.26 -1.21 12.71
N PHE A 203 -0.95 -1.17 12.51
CA PHE A 203 -0.30 -1.91 11.43
C PHE A 203 -0.30 -3.41 11.69
N ALA A 204 -0.06 -3.81 12.95
CA ALA A 204 -0.12 -5.20 13.35
C ALA A 204 -1.55 -5.75 13.20
N PHE A 205 -2.54 -5.00 13.68
CA PHE A 205 -3.95 -5.32 13.54
C PHE A 205 -4.35 -5.55 12.08
N LEU A 206 -4.05 -4.61 11.17
CA LEU A 206 -4.38 -4.76 9.76
C LEU A 206 -3.67 -5.97 9.13
N SER A 207 -2.40 -6.17 9.46
CA SER A 207 -1.63 -7.32 8.95
C SER A 207 -2.23 -8.65 9.42
N THR A 208 -2.72 -8.72 10.65
CA THR A 208 -3.40 -9.91 11.15
C THR A 208 -4.76 -10.12 10.49
N VAL A 209 -5.53 -9.06 10.24
CA VAL A 209 -6.79 -9.17 9.47
C VAL A 209 -6.51 -9.73 8.08
N ILE A 210 -5.46 -9.26 7.40
CA ILE A 210 -5.03 -9.80 6.11
C ILE A 210 -4.68 -11.27 6.24
N ASP A 211 -3.82 -11.63 7.18
CA ASP A 211 -3.36 -13.00 7.39
C ASP A 211 -4.48 -13.96 7.79
N ALA A 212 -5.54 -13.45 8.41
CA ALA A 212 -6.74 -14.18 8.79
C ALA A 212 -7.65 -14.46 7.60
N LEU A 213 -7.84 -13.48 6.71
CA LEU A 213 -8.69 -13.62 5.53
C LEU A 213 -7.99 -14.36 4.38
N ALA A 214 -6.66 -14.25 4.30
CA ALA A 214 -5.89 -14.86 3.24
C ALA A 214 -5.90 -16.39 3.38
N GLY A 215 -6.10 -17.08 2.27
CA GLY A 215 -6.07 -18.53 2.20
C GLY A 215 -4.70 -19.09 2.57
N PRO A 216 -4.61 -20.38 2.94
CA PRO A 216 -3.36 -21.00 3.40
C PRO A 216 -2.24 -21.00 2.34
N ASP A 217 -2.61 -20.92 1.06
CA ASP A 217 -1.69 -20.88 -0.08
C ASP A 217 -1.42 -19.44 -0.57
N ALA A 218 -2.05 -18.43 0.03
CA ALA A 218 -1.87 -17.03 -0.35
C ALA A 218 -0.50 -16.52 0.13
N ASP A 219 0.39 -16.24 -0.82
CA ASP A 219 1.72 -15.71 -0.59
C ASP A 219 1.93 -14.41 -1.38
N GLY A 220 3.17 -13.90 -1.42
CA GLY A 220 3.48 -12.67 -2.14
C GLY A 220 3.09 -11.37 -1.40
N PRO A 221 3.11 -10.24 -2.13
CA PRO A 221 2.94 -8.91 -1.55
C PRO A 221 1.49 -8.62 -1.17
N VAL A 222 1.31 -7.53 -0.44
CA VAL A 222 0.02 -6.85 -0.27
C VAL A 222 -0.06 -5.73 -1.30
N TYR A 223 -1.10 -5.71 -2.12
CA TYR A 223 -1.35 -4.60 -3.04
C TYR A 223 -2.27 -3.55 -2.40
N ILE A 224 -2.10 -2.29 -2.79
CA ILE A 224 -3.06 -1.20 -2.57
C ILE A 224 -3.55 -0.66 -3.92
N ASP A 225 -4.86 -0.44 -4.06
CA ASP A 225 -5.40 0.24 -5.22
C ASP A 225 -5.03 1.74 -5.19
N GLY A 226 -4.44 2.23 -6.29
CA GLY A 226 -4.21 3.65 -6.52
C GLY A 226 -4.60 4.11 -7.92
N GLY A 227 -5.31 3.28 -8.69
CA GLY A 227 -5.74 3.58 -10.05
C GLY A 227 -6.98 4.45 -10.15
N HIS A 228 -7.70 4.61 -9.03
CA HIS A 228 -9.05 5.16 -8.99
C HIS A 228 -9.11 6.54 -8.31
N GLY A 229 -8.03 7.31 -8.41
CA GLY A 229 -7.96 8.71 -7.97
C GLY A 229 -7.65 8.92 -6.49
N GLN A 230 -7.20 7.88 -5.77
CA GLN A 230 -6.86 7.97 -4.34
C GLN A 230 -5.71 8.93 -4.05
N PHE A 231 -4.78 9.08 -5.00
CA PHE A 231 -3.62 9.94 -4.80
C PHE A 231 -4.02 11.41 -4.63
N GLY A 232 -3.65 12.00 -3.49
CA GLY A 232 -3.81 13.44 -3.22
C GLY A 232 -5.20 13.88 -2.75
N VAL A 233 -6.07 12.96 -2.32
CA VAL A 233 -7.32 13.29 -1.63
C VAL A 233 -7.26 12.89 -0.15
N ASP A 234 -7.76 13.74 0.75
CA ASP A 234 -7.64 13.57 2.21
C ASP A 234 -8.53 12.44 2.81
N TYR A 235 -9.19 11.63 1.97
CA TYR A 235 -10.14 10.59 2.39
C TYR A 235 -9.81 9.20 1.81
N ALA A 236 -8.67 9.07 1.15
CA ALA A 236 -8.16 7.82 0.60
C ALA A 236 -6.64 7.80 0.73
N LEU A 237 -6.03 6.63 0.53
CA LEU A 237 -4.58 6.45 0.56
C LEU A 237 -4.12 5.84 -0.75
N SER A 238 -3.03 6.37 -1.30
CA SER A 238 -2.17 5.65 -2.23
C SER A 238 -1.03 4.93 -1.48
N SER A 239 -0.15 4.20 -2.18
CA SER A 239 1.02 3.64 -1.50
C SER A 239 1.96 4.69 -0.91
N GLU A 240 1.96 5.90 -1.47
CA GLU A 240 2.75 7.02 -0.93
C GLU A 240 2.22 7.45 0.44
N ASP A 241 0.90 7.45 0.64
CA ASP A 241 0.27 7.82 1.92
C ASP A 241 0.31 6.69 2.97
N ALA A 242 0.93 5.55 2.65
CA ALA A 242 1.02 4.36 3.51
C ALA A 242 2.48 3.86 3.66
N ALA A 243 3.47 4.73 3.48
CA ALA A 243 4.89 4.33 3.44
C ALA A 243 5.41 3.71 4.75
N TYR A 244 4.79 4.00 5.89
CA TYR A 244 5.15 3.39 7.18
C TYR A 244 4.59 1.98 7.33
N TYR A 245 3.38 1.74 6.83
CA TYR A 245 2.82 0.40 6.73
C TYR A 245 3.61 -0.47 5.74
N GLN A 246 4.07 0.12 4.63
CA GLN A 246 5.01 -0.55 3.72
C GLN A 246 6.25 -1.04 4.49
N ARG A 247 6.92 -0.17 5.25
CA ARG A 247 8.13 -0.57 6.03
C ARG A 247 7.82 -1.63 7.08
N HIS A 248 6.63 -1.59 7.66
CA HIS A 248 6.16 -2.60 8.60
C HIS A 248 6.04 -3.98 7.95
N LEU A 249 5.47 -4.05 6.75
CA LEU A 249 5.38 -5.29 5.97
C LEU A 249 6.75 -5.75 5.47
N GLU A 250 7.59 -4.81 5.01
CA GLU A 250 8.97 -5.10 4.58
C GLU A 250 9.77 -5.75 5.71
N GLY A 251 9.63 -5.25 6.95
CA GLY A 251 10.22 -5.86 8.15
C GLY A 251 9.80 -7.32 8.43
N ARG A 252 8.79 -7.83 7.73
CA ARG A 252 8.32 -9.22 7.77
C ARG A 252 8.64 -10.00 6.50
N GLY A 253 9.38 -9.42 5.56
CA GLY A 253 9.65 -10.04 4.26
C GLY A 253 8.47 -9.93 3.29
N ILE A 254 7.50 -9.05 3.53
CA ILE A 254 6.30 -8.89 2.70
C ILE A 254 6.39 -7.56 1.94
N GLY A 255 6.19 -7.59 0.62
CA GLY A 255 6.11 -6.37 -0.20
C GLY A 255 4.78 -5.65 0.02
N PHE A 256 4.79 -4.32 -0.10
CA PHE A 256 3.58 -3.49 -0.16
C PHE A 256 3.67 -2.55 -1.36
N GLU A 257 2.74 -2.70 -2.29
CA GLU A 257 2.90 -2.21 -3.66
C GLU A 257 1.57 -1.67 -4.20
N GLN A 258 1.62 -0.66 -5.07
CA GLN A 258 0.40 -0.11 -5.68
C GLN A 258 0.11 -0.78 -7.03
N LEU A 259 -1.17 -0.98 -7.33
CA LEU A 259 -1.67 -1.27 -8.67
C LEU A 259 -2.61 -0.14 -9.13
N ASN A 260 -2.50 0.23 -10.41
CA ASN A 260 -3.42 1.16 -11.05
C ASN A 260 -4.43 0.46 -11.97
N ASP A 261 -4.14 -0.75 -12.42
CA ASP A 261 -5.06 -1.58 -13.21
C ASP A 261 -5.24 -2.94 -12.52
N LEU A 262 -6.43 -3.16 -11.96
CA LEU A 262 -6.74 -4.35 -11.17
C LEU A 262 -7.09 -5.53 -12.09
N THR A 263 -6.04 -6.21 -12.55
CA THR A 263 -6.14 -7.38 -13.42
C THR A 263 -5.86 -8.66 -12.64
N LEU A 264 -6.54 -9.75 -13.00
CA LEU A 264 -6.42 -11.02 -12.28
C LEU A 264 -5.00 -11.60 -12.33
N ASP A 265 -4.30 -11.48 -13.47
CA ASP A 265 -2.92 -11.97 -13.58
C ASP A 265 -1.99 -11.28 -12.58
N ARG A 266 -2.21 -9.99 -12.31
CA ARG A 266 -1.44 -9.24 -11.31
C ARG A 266 -1.89 -9.56 -9.90
N LEU A 267 -3.20 -9.53 -9.64
CA LEU A 267 -3.76 -9.82 -8.31
C LEU A 267 -3.40 -11.22 -7.82
N SER A 268 -3.34 -12.22 -8.72
CA SER A 268 -3.00 -13.60 -8.37
C SER A 268 -1.58 -13.79 -7.82
N GLU A 269 -0.72 -12.77 -7.91
CA GLU A 269 0.62 -12.78 -7.31
C GLU A 269 0.62 -12.39 -5.82
N ALA A 270 -0.48 -11.83 -5.30
CA ALA A 270 -0.55 -11.24 -3.97
C ALA A 270 -1.32 -12.09 -2.96
N ARG A 271 -1.09 -11.79 -1.68
CA ARG A 271 -1.89 -12.33 -0.58
C ARG A 271 -3.13 -11.51 -0.30
N ALA A 272 -3.07 -10.21 -0.59
CA ALA A 272 -4.14 -9.29 -0.27
C ALA A 272 -4.20 -8.08 -1.20
N LEU A 273 -5.39 -7.51 -1.32
CA LEU A 273 -5.67 -6.21 -1.93
C LEU A 273 -6.32 -5.29 -0.89
N VAL A 274 -5.73 -4.13 -0.68
CA VAL A 274 -6.29 -3.02 0.09
C VAL A 274 -6.92 -2.03 -0.89
N VAL A 275 -8.19 -1.71 -0.69
CA VAL A 275 -8.89 -0.66 -1.46
C VAL A 275 -9.33 0.43 -0.49
N THR A 276 -8.73 1.60 -0.61
CA THR A 276 -9.24 2.80 0.08
C THR A 276 -10.27 3.51 -0.79
N THR A 277 -11.12 4.36 -0.19
CA THR A 277 -12.28 4.98 -0.85
C THR A 277 -12.00 5.54 -2.26
N PRO A 278 -12.43 4.86 -3.34
CA PRO A 278 -12.10 5.26 -4.70
C PRO A 278 -12.83 6.55 -5.12
N VAL A 279 -12.12 7.46 -5.79
CA VAL A 279 -12.74 8.68 -6.37
C VAL A 279 -13.57 8.34 -7.60
N SER A 280 -13.11 7.39 -8.41
CA SER A 280 -13.86 6.83 -9.53
C SER A 280 -14.22 5.37 -9.27
N ALA A 281 -15.35 4.92 -9.77
CA ALA A 281 -15.76 3.52 -9.70
C ALA A 281 -14.76 2.61 -10.44
N LEU A 282 -14.50 1.44 -9.86
CA LEU A 282 -13.87 0.31 -10.56
C LEU A 282 -14.77 -0.12 -11.72
N SER A 283 -14.15 -0.54 -12.81
CA SER A 283 -14.87 -1.11 -13.94
C SER A 283 -15.42 -2.51 -13.63
N ASP A 284 -16.41 -2.96 -14.40
CA ASP A 284 -16.95 -4.33 -14.27
C ASP A 284 -15.85 -5.40 -14.40
N ALA A 285 -14.85 -5.16 -15.24
CA ALA A 285 -13.74 -6.10 -15.46
C ALA A 285 -12.80 -6.18 -14.26
N GLU A 286 -12.53 -5.05 -13.60
CA GLU A 286 -11.72 -5.00 -12.38
C GLU A 286 -12.48 -5.64 -11.21
N LEU A 287 -13.78 -5.36 -11.07
CA LEU A 287 -14.61 -6.02 -10.06
C LEU A 287 -14.64 -7.54 -10.25
N ASP A 288 -14.73 -8.03 -11.49
CA ASP A 288 -14.63 -9.46 -11.80
C ASP A 288 -13.24 -10.04 -11.49
N ALA A 289 -12.16 -9.27 -11.68
CA ALA A 289 -10.81 -9.69 -11.30
C ALA A 289 -10.64 -9.76 -9.78
N VAL A 290 -11.13 -8.77 -9.03
CA VAL A 290 -11.08 -8.75 -7.56
C VAL A 290 -11.92 -9.89 -6.97
N ARG A 291 -13.12 -10.16 -7.53
CA ARG A 291 -13.93 -11.34 -7.17
C ARG A 291 -13.16 -12.64 -7.38
N SER A 292 -12.56 -12.82 -8.56
CA SER A 292 -11.81 -14.04 -8.89
C SER A 292 -10.60 -14.21 -7.96
N PHE A 293 -9.88 -13.13 -7.68
CA PHE A 293 -8.78 -13.11 -6.72
C PHE A 293 -9.21 -13.53 -5.32
N ARG A 294 -10.32 -12.98 -4.82
CA ARG A 294 -10.92 -13.37 -3.54
C ARG A 294 -11.33 -14.84 -3.54
N ASP A 295 -12.01 -15.29 -4.57
CA ASP A 295 -12.48 -16.68 -4.71
C ASP A 295 -11.29 -17.69 -4.74
N ASP A 296 -10.13 -17.25 -5.22
CA ASP A 296 -8.87 -18.02 -5.23
C ASP A 296 -8.09 -17.93 -3.90
N GLY A 297 -8.66 -17.29 -2.87
CA GLY A 297 -8.10 -17.21 -1.52
C GLY A 297 -7.35 -15.91 -1.19
N GLY A 298 -7.42 -14.89 -2.04
CA GLY A 298 -6.89 -13.57 -1.75
C GLY A 298 -7.74 -12.81 -0.72
N ALA A 299 -7.11 -12.12 0.22
CA ALA A 299 -7.82 -11.24 1.16
C ALA A 299 -8.17 -9.89 0.51
N VAL A 300 -9.39 -9.38 0.69
CA VAL A 300 -9.74 -8.01 0.28
C VAL A 300 -10.06 -7.16 1.51
N VAL A 301 -9.34 -6.06 1.69
CA VAL A 301 -9.58 -5.11 2.79
C VAL A 301 -10.01 -3.77 2.24
N LEU A 302 -11.16 -3.29 2.70
CA LEU A 302 -11.74 -2.01 2.33
C LEU A 302 -11.52 -1.00 3.47
N LEU A 303 -10.95 0.16 3.19
CA LEU A 303 -10.76 1.22 4.19
C LEU A 303 -11.53 2.48 3.75
N GLY A 304 -12.58 2.77 4.51
CA GLY A 304 -13.47 3.90 4.26
C GLY A 304 -13.41 4.95 5.36
N THR A 305 -13.85 6.16 5.07
CA THR A 305 -13.98 7.23 6.07
C THR A 305 -15.24 8.04 5.83
N ALA A 306 -15.88 8.49 6.91
CA ALA A 306 -17.02 9.40 6.87
C ALA A 306 -16.66 10.81 6.33
N ALA A 307 -15.37 11.09 6.10
CA ALA A 307 -14.92 12.31 5.43
C ALA A 307 -15.09 12.27 3.91
N ALA A 308 -15.26 11.08 3.32
CA ALA A 308 -15.41 10.91 1.90
C ALA A 308 -16.73 11.52 1.38
N PRO A 309 -16.74 12.07 0.15
CA PRO A 309 -17.98 12.43 -0.54
C PRO A 309 -18.88 11.21 -0.81
N ASP A 310 -20.21 11.43 -0.87
CA ASP A 310 -21.21 10.37 -1.08
C ASP A 310 -20.91 9.48 -2.30
N ASP A 311 -20.48 10.07 -3.42
CA ASP A 311 -20.16 9.33 -4.65
C ASP A 311 -18.91 8.46 -4.51
N ALA A 312 -17.90 8.91 -3.76
CA ALA A 312 -16.72 8.12 -3.44
C ALA A 312 -17.06 6.98 -2.44
N THR A 313 -17.91 7.27 -1.46
CA THR A 313 -18.46 6.26 -0.53
C THR A 313 -19.26 5.19 -1.29
N ASP A 314 -20.08 5.60 -2.26
CA ASP A 314 -20.83 4.68 -3.13
C ASP A 314 -19.89 3.78 -3.95
N ASN A 315 -18.76 4.31 -4.45
CA ASN A 315 -17.76 3.50 -5.16
C ASN A 315 -17.17 2.40 -4.28
N LEU A 316 -16.78 2.72 -3.03
CA LEU A 316 -16.21 1.71 -2.11
C LEU A 316 -17.26 0.66 -1.72
N ASN A 317 -18.49 1.10 -1.44
CA ASN A 317 -19.60 0.18 -1.15
C ASN A 317 -19.95 -0.70 -2.34
N ALA A 318 -19.79 -0.22 -3.58
CA ALA A 318 -19.97 -1.03 -4.78
C ALA A 318 -18.92 -2.15 -4.90
N VAL A 319 -17.71 -1.98 -4.36
CA VAL A 319 -16.71 -3.07 -4.26
C VAL A 319 -17.19 -4.12 -3.26
N ALA A 320 -17.67 -3.71 -2.08
CA ALA A 320 -18.23 -4.64 -1.08
C ALA A 320 -19.44 -5.40 -1.63
N ASP A 321 -20.39 -4.70 -2.27
CA ASP A 321 -21.53 -5.28 -2.98
C ASP A 321 -21.07 -6.29 -4.04
N ALA A 322 -20.03 -5.96 -4.80
CA ALA A 322 -19.53 -6.84 -5.84
C ALA A 322 -19.00 -8.14 -5.27
N LEU A 323 -18.38 -8.12 -4.10
CA LEU A 323 -17.84 -9.30 -3.42
C LEU A 323 -18.90 -10.06 -2.60
N ASP A 324 -20.18 -9.72 -2.77
CA ASP A 324 -21.30 -10.29 -2.02
C ASP A 324 -21.19 -10.08 -0.50
N SER A 325 -20.46 -9.06 -0.05
CA SER A 325 -20.39 -8.69 1.36
C SER A 325 -21.51 -7.74 1.75
N ASP A 326 -22.00 -7.85 2.98
CA ASP A 326 -22.99 -6.93 3.58
C ASP A 326 -22.33 -5.74 4.31
N LEU A 327 -21.00 -5.69 4.41
CA LEU A 327 -20.26 -4.62 5.09
C LEU A 327 -20.35 -3.29 4.33
N ARG A 328 -20.72 -2.20 5.00
CA ARG A 328 -20.84 -0.87 4.39
C ARG A 328 -20.19 0.21 5.24
N VAL A 329 -19.61 1.20 4.57
CA VAL A 329 -19.25 2.48 5.17
C VAL A 329 -20.32 3.53 4.82
N GLY A 330 -20.49 4.52 5.69
CA GLY A 330 -21.40 5.65 5.45
C GLY A 330 -20.80 6.98 5.92
N ASP A 331 -21.63 8.01 5.92
CA ASP A 331 -21.29 9.38 6.31
C ASP A 331 -21.31 9.61 7.85
N VAL A 332 -21.66 8.58 8.61
CA VAL A 332 -21.75 8.66 10.07
C VAL A 332 -20.36 8.53 10.67
N ARG A 333 -19.84 9.67 11.12
CA ARG A 333 -18.59 9.71 11.90
C ARG A 333 -18.81 9.14 13.31
N VAL A 334 -18.01 8.15 13.69
CA VAL A 334 -17.91 7.67 15.07
C VAL A 334 -17.00 8.63 15.85
N THR A 335 -17.44 9.02 17.05
CA THR A 335 -16.65 9.89 17.93
C THR A 335 -16.73 9.44 19.38
N ASP A 336 -15.62 9.52 20.12
CA ASP A 336 -15.55 9.19 21.54
C ASP A 336 -14.80 10.30 22.31
N PRO A 337 -15.48 11.09 23.17
CA PRO A 337 -14.84 12.16 23.93
C PRO A 337 -13.95 11.67 25.09
N VAL A 338 -13.94 10.38 25.39
CA VAL A 338 -13.17 9.77 26.47
C VAL A 338 -11.99 8.97 25.92
N ASN A 339 -12.26 8.09 24.94
CA ASN A 339 -11.25 7.21 24.35
C ASN A 339 -10.83 7.75 22.99
N ASN A 340 -9.88 8.69 22.99
CA ASN A 340 -9.36 9.30 21.79
C ASN A 340 -7.88 9.67 21.89
N VAL A 341 -7.28 9.93 20.74
CA VAL A 341 -5.92 10.46 20.60
C VAL A 341 -5.96 11.98 20.43
N ALA A 342 -4.93 12.66 20.94
CA ALA A 342 -4.69 14.09 20.72
C ALA A 342 -5.83 15.04 21.18
N ASP A 343 -6.63 14.63 22.16
CA ASP A 343 -7.83 15.35 22.62
C ASP A 343 -8.85 15.61 21.49
N ASP A 344 -8.82 14.81 20.41
CA ASP A 344 -9.77 14.87 19.29
C ASP A 344 -10.75 13.69 19.34
N PRO A 345 -12.02 13.92 19.73
CA PRO A 345 -13.03 12.85 19.78
C PRO A 345 -13.25 12.12 18.46
N ALA A 346 -12.80 12.65 17.32
CA ALA A 346 -12.89 11.98 16.02
C ALA A 346 -11.78 10.93 15.79
N LEU A 347 -10.71 10.93 16.59
CA LEU A 347 -9.62 9.97 16.54
C LEU A 347 -9.79 8.93 17.64
N VAL A 348 -10.79 8.06 17.46
CA VAL A 348 -11.22 7.09 18.46
C VAL A 348 -10.15 6.02 18.70
N THR A 349 -9.98 5.63 19.96
CA THR A 349 -9.17 4.47 20.37
C THR A 349 -10.08 3.39 20.93
N THR A 350 -9.73 2.12 20.73
CA THR A 350 -10.46 1.00 21.33
C THR A 350 -9.50 -0.10 21.73
N ASP A 351 -9.76 -0.70 22.89
CA ASP A 351 -9.15 -1.97 23.30
C ASP A 351 -10.17 -3.13 23.16
N GLU A 352 -11.42 -2.81 22.78
CA GLU A 352 -12.53 -3.75 22.63
C GLU A 352 -12.44 -4.45 21.25
N ILE A 353 -11.52 -5.41 21.15
CA ILE A 353 -11.36 -6.26 19.96
C ILE A 353 -12.03 -7.61 20.23
N ASP A 354 -13.18 -7.85 19.60
CA ASP A 354 -13.83 -9.16 19.60
C ASP A 354 -13.11 -10.10 18.63
N ALA A 355 -11.94 -10.59 19.05
CA ALA A 355 -11.10 -11.51 18.28
C ALA A 355 -11.83 -12.80 17.92
N VAL A 356 -12.79 -13.25 18.74
CA VAL A 356 -13.60 -14.43 18.45
C VAL A 356 -14.51 -14.19 17.26
N SER A 357 -15.14 -13.02 17.16
CA SER A 357 -15.94 -12.66 15.99
C SER A 357 -15.12 -12.36 14.73
N LEU A 358 -13.95 -11.72 14.89
CA LEU A 358 -13.09 -11.31 13.78
C LEU A 358 -12.37 -12.50 13.12
N PHE A 359 -12.03 -13.53 13.92
CA PHE A 359 -11.21 -14.64 13.47
C PHE A 359 -11.93 -16.00 13.57
N GLY A 360 -13.12 -16.04 14.16
CA GLY A 360 -13.92 -17.24 14.43
C GLY A 360 -14.06 -18.21 13.24
N ALA A 361 -14.20 -17.69 12.02
CA ALA A 361 -14.37 -18.48 10.82
C ALA A 361 -13.05 -18.91 10.14
N VAL A 362 -11.93 -18.24 10.45
CA VAL A 362 -10.56 -18.66 10.04
C VAL A 362 -10.16 -19.97 10.74
N PHE A 363 -10.88 -20.29 11.80
CA PHE A 363 -10.62 -21.45 12.63
C PHE A 363 -11.55 -22.65 12.28
N ASP A 364 -12.49 -22.53 11.32
CA ASP A 364 -13.38 -23.64 10.92
C ASP A 364 -12.60 -24.67 10.09
N ASP A 365 -12.25 -25.79 10.71
CA ASP A 365 -11.53 -26.91 10.08
C ASP A 365 -12.43 -27.76 9.13
N GLY A 366 -13.65 -27.29 8.85
CA GLY A 366 -14.62 -27.97 7.99
C GLY A 366 -15.34 -29.13 8.66
N ASN A 367 -15.16 -29.34 9.97
CA ASN A 367 -15.96 -30.27 10.78
C ASN A 367 -17.11 -29.57 11.54
N GLY A 368 -17.12 -28.23 11.54
CA GLY A 368 -18.20 -27.40 12.07
C GLY A 368 -18.26 -27.28 13.60
N GLU A 369 -17.20 -27.63 14.34
CA GLU A 369 -17.17 -27.36 15.78
C GLU A 369 -15.74 -27.09 16.28
N ILE A 370 -15.50 -25.82 16.61
CA ILE A 370 -14.34 -25.40 17.39
C ILE A 370 -14.82 -25.23 18.82
N ASP A 371 -14.16 -25.89 19.77
CA ASP A 371 -14.38 -25.63 21.18
C ASP A 371 -13.63 -24.37 21.58
N PHE A 372 -14.29 -23.21 21.47
CA PHE A 372 -13.77 -21.93 21.94
C PHE A 372 -13.41 -21.93 23.45
N GLY A 373 -13.92 -22.90 24.22
CA GLY A 373 -13.47 -23.15 25.59
C GLY A 373 -12.02 -23.62 25.63
N GLU A 374 -11.60 -24.48 24.70
CA GLU A 374 -10.23 -25.02 24.64
C GLU A 374 -9.22 -23.95 24.20
N VAL A 375 -9.59 -23.07 23.26
CA VAL A 375 -8.78 -21.89 22.87
C VAL A 375 -8.59 -20.96 24.05
N SER A 376 -9.68 -20.66 24.77
CA SER A 376 -9.64 -19.81 25.95
C SER A 376 -8.81 -20.44 27.08
N ASP A 377 -8.85 -21.76 27.23
CA ASP A 377 -8.06 -22.49 28.22
C ASP A 377 -6.57 -22.48 27.87
N VAL A 378 -6.20 -22.66 26.60
CA VAL A 378 -4.79 -22.57 26.12
C VAL A 378 -4.22 -21.16 26.32
N ILE A 379 -5.00 -20.11 25.99
CA ILE A 379 -4.61 -18.71 26.23
C ILE A 379 -4.46 -18.44 27.73
N ALA A 380 -5.37 -18.95 28.56
CA ALA A 380 -5.30 -18.80 30.01
C ALA A 380 -4.08 -19.53 30.61
N GLU A 381 -3.71 -20.69 30.07
CA GLU A 381 -2.57 -21.49 30.53
C GLU A 381 -1.23 -20.85 30.14
N TYR A 382 -1.10 -20.33 28.91
CA TYR A 382 0.06 -19.56 28.48
C TYR A 382 0.28 -18.29 29.35
N ASN A 383 -0.81 -17.58 29.65
CA ASN A 383 -0.77 -16.41 30.54
C ASN A 383 -0.32 -16.76 31.96
N ALA A 384 -0.52 -18.01 32.40
CA ALA A 384 -0.12 -18.48 33.73
C ALA A 384 1.38 -18.82 33.82
N ASP A 385 2.02 -19.23 32.71
CA ASP A 385 3.39 -19.74 32.70
C ASP A 385 4.45 -18.77 32.14
N ASP A 386 4.15 -17.96 31.12
CA ASP A 386 5.17 -17.12 30.43
C ASP A 386 4.97 -15.60 30.54
N GLY A 387 3.84 -15.16 31.10
CA GLY A 387 3.48 -13.75 31.23
C GLY A 387 2.97 -13.16 29.92
N ASN A 388 1.76 -12.57 29.98
CA ASN A 388 1.02 -11.90 28.90
C ASN A 388 1.22 -12.45 27.48
N VAL A 389 0.24 -13.25 27.03
CA VAL A 389 0.05 -13.64 25.63
C VAL A 389 -0.16 -12.39 24.77
N THR A 390 0.63 -12.25 23.71
CA THR A 390 0.44 -11.21 22.70
C THR A 390 -0.53 -11.70 21.63
N PHE A 391 -1.08 -10.76 20.87
CA PHE A 391 -1.96 -11.09 19.75
C PHE A 391 -1.25 -11.92 18.66
N ASP A 392 0.05 -11.71 18.43
CA ASP A 392 0.86 -12.52 17.50
C ASP A 392 0.99 -13.98 17.99
N ASP A 393 1.10 -14.20 19.30
CA ASP A 393 1.17 -15.54 19.88
C ASP A 393 -0.14 -16.32 19.64
N VAL A 394 -1.29 -15.65 19.75
CA VAL A 394 -2.61 -16.26 19.46
C VAL A 394 -2.69 -16.70 17.99
N VAL A 395 -2.21 -15.87 17.06
CA VAL A 395 -2.17 -16.20 15.63
C VAL A 395 -1.24 -17.39 15.37
N GLU A 396 -0.09 -17.46 16.01
CA GLU A 396 0.85 -18.58 15.84
C GLU A 396 0.30 -19.90 16.42
N ILE A 397 -0.32 -19.85 17.60
CA ILE A 397 -1.00 -20.99 18.23
C ILE A 397 -2.07 -21.56 17.30
N VAL A 398 -2.87 -20.68 16.71
CA VAL A 398 -3.91 -21.06 15.74
C VAL A 398 -3.30 -21.66 14.49
N ARG A 399 -2.32 -20.99 13.88
CA ARG A 399 -1.70 -21.46 12.63
C ARG A 399 -1.15 -22.87 12.81
N GLN A 400 -0.53 -23.12 13.96
CA GLN A 400 -0.06 -24.44 14.30
C GLN A 400 -1.22 -25.44 14.38
N TYR A 401 -2.29 -25.13 15.10
CA TYR A 401 -3.47 -26.00 15.18
C TYR A 401 -4.08 -26.28 13.81
N ASN A 402 -4.29 -25.26 12.97
CA ASN A 402 -4.83 -25.44 11.62
C ASN A 402 -3.92 -26.31 10.73
N ALA A 403 -2.61 -26.24 10.93
CA ALA A 403 -1.65 -27.04 10.17
C ALA A 403 -1.54 -28.50 10.66
N THR A 404 -1.74 -28.75 11.96
CA THR A 404 -1.43 -30.05 12.59
C THR A 404 -2.65 -30.81 13.13
N GLY A 405 -3.75 -30.11 13.41
CA GLY A 405 -4.88 -30.59 14.19
C GLY A 405 -4.60 -30.73 15.69
N ASP A 406 -3.43 -30.28 16.16
CA ASP A 406 -2.97 -30.44 17.54
C ASP A 406 -2.61 -29.07 18.13
N TRP A 407 -3.12 -28.77 19.33
CA TRP A 407 -2.71 -27.58 20.09
C TRP A 407 -1.21 -27.64 20.44
N PRO A 408 -0.50 -26.50 20.46
CA PRO A 408 0.90 -26.46 20.87
C PRO A 408 1.06 -27.01 22.29
N SER A 409 2.09 -27.84 22.51
CA SER A 409 2.43 -28.31 23.86
C SER A 409 3.11 -27.21 24.66
N LEU A 410 2.66 -27.02 25.91
CA LEU A 410 3.30 -26.17 26.93
C LEU A 410 4.70 -26.65 27.31
#